data_AF-A0A0B8PFQ0-F1
#
_entry.id   AF-A0A0B8PFQ0-F1
#
_cell.length_a   1.000
_cell.length_b   1.000
_cell.length_c   1.000
_cell.angle_alpha   90.00
_cell.angle_beta   90.00
_cell.angle_gamma   90.00
#
_symmetry.space_group_name_H-M   'P 1'
#
loop_
_entity.id
_entity.type
_entity.pdbx_description
1 polymer ?
#
loop_
_entity_poly.entity_id
_entity_poly.type
_entity_poly.pdbx_seq_one_letter_code
_entity_poly.pdbx_strand_id
1 'polypeptide(L)'
;MAVAIGVAGYLGLNPPGFAAGTVALAFGLAASSIFPALMMGIFSKNINKEGAIAGMIAGIGITLFYVFQHKASCSSPIGNI
;
A
#
# COMPACT_ATOMS: atom_id res chain seq x y z
N MET A 1 2.69 9.36 -21.45
CA MET A 1 2.17 10.01 -20.22
C MET A 1 0.70 10.43 -20.38
N ALA A 2 0.37 11.34 -21.30
CA ALA A 2 -0.99 11.89 -21.44
C ALA A 2 -2.06 10.84 -21.81
N VAL A 3 -1.75 9.89 -22.70
CA VAL A 3 -2.69 8.82 -23.10
C VAL A 3 -3.04 7.90 -21.93
N ALA A 4 -2.05 7.52 -21.11
CA ALA A 4 -2.27 6.68 -19.94
C ALA A 4 -3.12 7.38 -18.87
N ILE A 5 -2.88 8.68 -18.64
CA ILE A 5 -3.68 9.50 -17.70
C ILE A 5 -5.12 9.67 -18.21
N GLY A 6 -5.31 9.89 -19.52
CA GLY A 6 -6.64 10.00 -20.13
C GLY A 6 -7.46 8.71 -20.02
N VAL A 7 -6.84 7.55 -20.29
CA VAL A 7 -7.50 6.24 -20.16
C VAL A 7 -7.79 5.90 -18.69
N ALA A 8 -6.86 6.18 -17.77
CA ALA A 8 -7.06 5.95 -16.34
C ALA A 8 -8.14 6.86 -15.74
N GLY A 9 -8.22 8.13 -16.17
CA GLY A 9 -9.30 9.04 -15.79
C GLY A 9 -10.66 8.57 -16.30
N TYR A 10 -10.72 8.08 -17.54
CA TYR A 10 -11.97 7.56 -18.11
C TYR A 10 -12.45 6.27 -17.42
N LEU A 11 -11.54 5.33 -17.11
CA LEU A 11 -11.86 4.11 -16.35
C LEU A 11 -12.12 4.36 -14.86
N GLY A 12 -11.55 5.43 -14.29
CA GLY A 12 -11.76 5.78 -12.88
C GLY A 12 -13.11 6.43 -12.60
N LEU A 13 -13.68 7.14 -13.58
CA LEU A 13 -14.99 7.79 -13.47
C LEU A 13 -16.17 6.83 -13.75
N ASN A 14 -15.93 5.71 -14.44
CA ASN A 14 -16.90 4.67 -14.77
C ASN A 14 -16.37 3.29 -14.32
N PRO A 15 -16.72 2.69 -13.17
CA PRO A 15 -17.44 3.13 -11.97
C PRO A 15 -16.48 3.62 -10.86
N PRO A 16 -16.88 4.62 -10.05
CA PRO A 16 -15.98 5.34 -9.12
C PRO A 16 -15.32 4.46 -8.03
N GLY A 17 -15.91 3.31 -7.74
CA GLY A 17 -15.41 2.40 -6.71
C GLY A 17 -14.06 1.74 -7.00
N PHE A 18 -13.73 1.54 -8.29
CA PHE A 18 -12.46 0.96 -8.69
C PHE A 18 -11.28 1.91 -8.44
N ALA A 19 -11.48 3.21 -8.69
CA ALA A 19 -10.47 4.23 -8.44
C ALA A 19 -10.19 4.37 -6.93
N ALA A 20 -11.25 4.37 -6.11
CA ALA A 20 -11.10 4.50 -4.67
C ALA A 20 -10.37 3.27 -4.05
N GLY A 21 -10.71 2.05 -4.48
CA GLY A 21 -10.08 0.82 -3.99
C GLY A 21 -8.62 0.64 -4.41
N THR A 22 -8.27 1.00 -5.63
CA THR A 22 -6.89 0.89 -6.11
C THR A 22 -5.95 1.88 -5.42
N VAL A 23 -6.41 3.10 -5.15
CA VAL A 23 -5.64 4.09 -4.37
C VAL A 23 -5.49 3.66 -2.91
N ALA A 24 -6.55 3.14 -2.29
CA ALA A 24 -6.49 2.66 -0.90
C ALA A 24 -5.47 1.53 -0.72
N LEU A 25 -5.43 0.57 -1.66
CA LEU A 25 -4.43 -0.51 -1.64
C LEU A 25 -3.02 0.00 -1.92
N ALA A 26 -2.84 0.84 -2.93
CA ALA A 26 -1.52 1.35 -3.31
C ALA A 26 -0.92 2.25 -2.22
N PHE A 27 -1.71 3.16 -1.64
CA PHE A 27 -1.25 4.02 -0.55
C PHE A 27 -0.98 3.21 0.72
N GLY A 28 -1.81 2.22 1.04
CA GLY A 28 -1.58 1.34 2.19
C GLY A 28 -0.27 0.54 2.09
N LEU A 29 0.01 -0.05 0.91
CA LEU A 29 1.26 -0.77 0.66
C LEU A 29 2.50 0.14 0.68
N ALA A 30 2.38 1.37 0.18
CA ALA A 30 3.47 2.34 0.23
C ALA A 30 3.70 2.83 1.68
N ALA A 31 2.62 3.20 2.38
CA ALA A 31 2.66 3.69 3.75
C ALA A 31 3.23 2.64 4.72
N SER A 32 2.93 1.35 4.50
CA SER A 32 3.43 0.31 5.40
C SER A 32 4.95 0.12 5.38
N SER A 33 5.64 0.56 4.32
CA SER A 33 7.11 0.52 4.26
C SER A 33 7.76 1.86 4.62
N ILE A 34 7.10 2.98 4.28
CA ILE A 34 7.57 4.34 4.58
C ILE A 34 7.43 4.68 6.06
N PHE A 35 6.32 4.29 6.69
CA PHE A 35 6.04 4.66 8.07
C PHE A 35 7.02 4.03 9.09
N PRO A 36 7.38 2.73 9.00
CA PRO A 36 8.40 2.14 9.84
C PRO A 36 9.77 2.79 9.62
N ALA A 37 10.14 3.06 8.36
CA ALA A 37 11.41 3.71 8.02
C ALA A 37 11.50 5.13 8.59
N LEU A 38 10.40 5.90 8.54
CA LEU A 38 10.32 7.24 9.12
C LEU A 38 10.36 7.22 10.65
N MET A 39 9.60 6.34 11.31
CA MET A 39 9.63 6.22 12.78
C MET A 39 11.02 5.83 13.28
N MET A 40 11.68 4.90 12.60
CA MET A 40 13.06 4.52 12.85
C MET A 40 14.03 5.69 12.64
N GLY A 41 13.89 6.45 11.55
CA GLY A 41 14.75 7.60 11.25
C GLY A 41 14.58 8.80 12.21
N ILE A 42 13.37 9.05 12.72
CA ILE A 42 13.10 10.17 13.63
C ILE A 42 13.50 9.82 15.07
N PHE A 43 13.21 8.61 15.55
CA PHE A 43 13.43 8.23 16.96
C PHE A 43 14.83 7.69 17.25
N SER A 44 15.61 7.29 16.24
CA SER A 44 16.96 6.75 16.45
C SER A 44 18.03 7.61 15.79
N LYS A 45 18.81 8.31 16.63
CA LYS A 45 19.94 9.15 16.21
C LYS A 45 21.11 8.36 15.60
N ASN A 46 21.12 7.03 15.76
CA ASN A 46 22.13 6.09 15.23
C ASN A 46 21.48 4.99 14.36
N ILE A 47 20.51 5.33 13.51
CA ILE A 47 20.00 4.32 12.57
C ILE A 47 20.89 4.16 11.35
N ASN A 48 21.27 2.90 11.10
CA ASN A 48 22.06 2.48 9.96
C ASN A 48 21.14 2.07 8.79
N LYS A 49 21.73 1.92 7.60
CA LYS A 49 20.99 1.52 6.39
C LYS A 49 20.29 0.17 6.56
N GLU A 50 20.89 -0.73 7.33
CA GLU A 50 20.37 -2.07 7.61
C GLU A 50 19.08 -2.03 8.45
N GLY A 51 19.01 -1.17 9.47
CA GLY A 51 17.81 -0.96 10.28
C GLY A 51 16.65 -0.41 9.48
N ALA A 52 16.91 0.56 8.58
CA ALA A 52 15.89 1.08 7.68
C ALA A 52 15.36 0.00 6.71
N ILE A 53 16.25 -0.86 6.18
CA ILE A 53 15.86 -1.97 5.30
C ILE A 53 15.05 -3.02 6.08
N ALA A 54 15.47 -3.38 7.29
CA ALA A 54 14.73 -4.28 8.16
C ALA A 54 13.33 -3.74 8.49
N GLY A 55 13.20 -2.43 8.72
CA GLY A 55 11.91 -1.76 8.92
C GLY A 55 11.00 -1.81 7.68
N MET A 56 11.55 -1.58 6.48
CA MET A 56 10.79 -1.72 5.23
C MET A 56 10.32 -3.16 4.99
N ILE A 57 11.19 -4.16 5.25
CA ILE A 57 10.85 -5.58 5.10
C ILE A 57 9.79 -6.00 6.12
N ALA A 58 9.92 -5.57 7.39
CA ALA A 58 8.91 -5.84 8.41
C ALA A 58 7.55 -5.21 8.05
N GLY A 59 7.54 -3.98 7.55
CA GLY A 59 6.33 -3.27 7.12
C GLY A 59 5.60 -3.93 5.95
N ILE A 60 6.34 -4.30 4.90
CA ILE A 60 5.80 -5.07 3.77
C ILE A 60 5.36 -6.47 4.23
N GLY A 61 6.14 -7.13 5.07
CA GLY A 61 5.85 -8.46 5.61
C GLY A 61 4.55 -8.50 6.40
N ILE A 62 4.30 -7.51 7.27
CA ILE A 62 3.06 -7.40 8.05
C ILE A 62 1.86 -7.12 7.15
N THR A 63 2.02 -6.27 6.14
CA THR A 63 0.93 -5.92 5.21
C THR A 63 0.56 -7.11 4.33
N LEU A 64 1.56 -7.81 3.79
CA LEU A 64 1.33 -9.02 3.02
C LEU A 64 0.73 -10.11 3.91
N PHE A 65 1.24 -10.33 5.12
CA PHE A 65 0.67 -11.28 6.07
C PHE A 65 -0.81 -10.98 6.36
N TYR A 66 -1.15 -9.71 6.61
CA TYR A 66 -2.53 -9.29 6.82
C TYR A 66 -3.41 -9.53 5.58
N VAL A 67 -2.92 -9.18 4.39
CA VAL A 67 -3.62 -9.42 3.12
C VAL A 67 -3.79 -10.92 2.87
N PHE A 68 -2.80 -11.75 3.14
CA PHE A 68 -2.92 -13.21 3.00
C PHE A 68 -3.96 -13.79 3.95
N GLN A 69 -3.98 -13.36 5.22
CA GLN A 69 -4.99 -13.79 6.19
C GLN A 69 -6.41 -13.35 5.77
N HIS A 70 -6.56 -12.11 5.28
CA HIS A 70 -7.86 -11.57 4.84
C HIS A 70 -8.29 -11.94 3.40
N LYS A 71 -7.39 -12.44 2.56
CA LYS A 71 -7.67 -12.85 1.16
C LYS A 71 -7.69 -14.37 0.97
N ALA A 72 -7.09 -15.16 1.85
CA ALA A 72 -7.09 -16.63 1.76
C ALA A 72 -8.35 -17.27 2.37
N SER A 73 -9.04 -16.61 3.30
CA SER A 73 -10.31 -17.09 3.84
C SER A 73 -11.45 -16.29 3.21
N CYS A 74 -12.16 -16.93 2.29
CA CYS A 74 -13.39 -16.46 1.63
C CYS A 74 -13.26 -15.41 0.52
N SER A 75 -13.59 -15.90 -0.67
CA SER A 75 -14.09 -15.16 -1.82
C SER A 75 -15.16 -14.11 -1.43
N SER A 76 -15.19 -13.01 -2.20
CA SER A 76 -16.19 -11.92 -2.23
C SER A 76 -15.91 -10.69 -1.33
N PRO A 77 -16.37 -9.49 -1.72
CA PRO A 77 -16.04 -8.75 -2.94
C PRO A 77 -15.36 -7.42 -2.56
N ILE A 78 -14.45 -6.94 -3.40
CA ILE A 78 -13.94 -5.56 -3.35
C ILE A 78 -15.02 -4.67 -3.99
N GLY A 79 -16.19 -4.63 -3.36
CA GLY A 79 -17.38 -3.90 -3.77
C GLY A 79 -18.08 -3.35 -2.54
N ASN A 80 -17.48 -2.32 -1.94
CA ASN A 80 -18.20 -1.24 -1.23
C ASN A 80 -17.22 -0.11 -0.90
N ILE A 81 -16.64 0.47 -1.94
CA ILE A 81 -16.42 1.91 -2.12
C ILE A 81 -16.60 2.17 -3.61
#